data_AF-A0A9E4HZ93-F1
#
_entry.id   AF-A0A9E4HZ93-F1
#
_cell.length_a   1.000
_cell.length_b   1.000
_cell.length_c   1.000
_cell.angle_alpha   90.00
_cell.angle_beta   90.00
_cell.angle_gamma   90.00
#
_symmetry.space_group_name_H-M   'P 1'
#
loop_
_entity.id
_entity.type
_entity.pdbx_description
1 polymer ?
#
loop_
_entity_poly.entity_id
_entity_poly.type
_entity_poly.pdbx_seq_one_letter_code
_entity_poly.pdbx_strand_id
1 'polypeptide(L)'
;MRFCATGVTFGSRTRCDHSIVPGDNNSGHSRVEHRLTFHRDDWSVAVTSIAELRSTPTMFLPRSRLEVTENGDTVLVRTWSSDIPRTCS
;
A
#
# COMPACT_ATOMS: atom_id res chain seq x y z
N MET A 1 -2.65 15.80 -11.62
CA MET A 1 -2.04 17.16 -11.49
C MET A 1 -0.89 17.23 -12.48
N ARG A 2 -0.73 18.30 -13.26
CA ARG A 2 0.41 18.46 -14.16
C ARG A 2 1.51 19.24 -13.45
N PHE A 3 2.72 18.70 -13.37
CA PHE A 3 3.88 19.47 -12.92
C PHE A 3 4.36 20.32 -14.10
N CYS A 4 3.79 21.52 -14.24
CA CYS A 4 3.85 22.34 -15.45
C CYS A 4 5.28 22.69 -15.95
N ALA A 5 6.31 22.56 -15.12
CA ALA A 5 7.68 22.91 -15.50
C ALA A 5 8.54 21.72 -16.01
N THR A 6 8.11 20.47 -15.81
CA THR A 6 8.95 19.28 -16.09
C THR A 6 8.43 18.39 -17.22
N GLY A 7 7.24 18.67 -17.76
CA GLY A 7 6.57 17.80 -18.72
C GLY A 7 6.01 16.50 -18.12
N VAL A 8 6.09 16.33 -16.79
CA VAL A 8 5.62 15.12 -16.11
C VAL A 8 4.14 15.23 -15.75
N THR A 9 3.37 14.24 -16.16
CA THR A 9 1.98 14.02 -15.73
C THR A 9 1.98 13.11 -14.50
N PHE A 10 1.24 13.54 -13.47
CA PHE A 10 1.10 12.80 -12.23
C PHE A 10 -0.35 12.41 -11.96
N GLY A 11 -0.52 11.15 -11.57
CA GLY A 11 -1.77 10.57 -11.09
C GLY A 11 -1.56 9.86 -9.76
N SER A 12 -2.58 9.91 -8.91
CA SER A 12 -2.62 9.13 -7.68
C SER A 12 -4.02 8.57 -7.46
N ARG A 13 -4.07 7.39 -6.84
CA ARG A 13 -5.31 6.77 -6.38
C ARG A 13 -5.04 6.10 -5.04
N THR A 14 -5.92 6.33 -4.09
CA THR A 14 -5.97 5.58 -2.85
C THR A 14 -7.27 4.79 -2.80
N ARG A 15 -7.18 3.52 -2.43
CA ARG A 15 -8.33 2.70 -2.07
C ARG A 15 -8.12 2.22 -0.64
N CYS A 16 -9.12 2.44 0.19
CA CYS A 16 -9.14 1.96 1.57
C CYS A 16 -10.36 1.04 1.73
N ASP A 17 -10.11 -0.19 2.14
CA ASP A 17 -11.14 -1.17 2.47
C ASP A 17 -11.02 -1.48 3.97
N HIS A 18 -12.11 -1.27 4.71
CA HIS A 18 -12.17 -1.50 6.15
C HIS A 18 -13.37 -2.37 6.48
N SER A 19 -13.19 -3.35 7.35
CA SER A 19 -14.27 -4.24 7.79
C SER A 19 -14.08 -4.70 9.24
N ILE A 20 -15.19 -4.92 9.93
CA ILE A 20 -15.24 -5.51 11.26
C ILE A 20 -16.59 -6.22 11.44
N VAL A 21 -16.57 -7.39 12.08
CA VAL A 21 -17.76 -8.11 12.51
C VAL A 21 -18.12 -7.64 13.92
N PRO A 22 -19.35 -7.13 14.15
CA PRO A 22 -19.77 -6.69 15.49
C PRO A 22 -19.61 -7.79 16.54
N GLY A 23 -18.99 -7.45 17.67
CA GLY A 23 -18.73 -8.40 18.76
C GLY A 23 -17.48 -9.25 18.61
N ASP A 24 -16.85 -9.31 17.42
CA ASP A 24 -15.54 -9.94 17.23
C ASP A 24 -14.45 -8.87 17.04
N ASN A 25 -13.79 -8.53 18.15
CA ASN A 25 -12.71 -7.53 18.17
C ASN A 25 -11.48 -7.92 17.31
N ASN A 26 -11.35 -9.18 16.89
CA ASN A 26 -10.22 -9.66 16.10
C ASN A 26 -10.53 -9.72 14.60
N SER A 27 -11.81 -9.62 14.22
CA SER A 27 -12.26 -9.55 12.82
C SER A 27 -11.88 -8.25 12.12
N GLY A 28 -11.40 -7.25 12.87
CA GLY A 28 -10.96 -5.97 12.33
C GLY A 28 -9.89 -6.15 11.25
N HIS A 29 -10.19 -5.67 10.06
CA HIS A 29 -9.32 -5.72 8.90
C HIS A 29 -9.29 -4.35 8.22
N SER A 30 -8.08 -3.88 7.94
CA SER A 30 -7.83 -2.66 7.17
C SER A 30 -6.87 -2.98 6.05
N ARG A 31 -7.24 -2.65 4.82
CA ARG A 31 -6.36 -2.73 3.65
C ARG A 31 -6.35 -1.39 2.94
N VAL A 32 -5.17 -0.85 2.74
CA VAL A 32 -4.95 0.38 1.98
C VAL A 32 -4.08 0.06 0.80
N GLU A 33 -4.53 0.44 -0.39
CA GLU A 33 -3.75 0.40 -1.62
C GLU A 33 -3.57 1.82 -2.12
N HIS A 34 -2.32 2.22 -2.33
CA HIS A 34 -1.97 3.51 -2.86
C HIS A 34 -1.16 3.33 -4.13
N ARG A 35 -1.63 3.93 -5.22
CA ARG A 35 -0.99 3.89 -6.52
C ARG A 35 -0.60 5.29 -6.94
N LEU A 36 0.66 5.48 -7.29
CA LEU A 36 1.20 6.67 -7.94
C LEU A 36 1.60 6.33 -9.37
N THR A 37 1.35 7.23 -10.30
CA THR A 37 1.78 7.11 -11.69
C THR A 37 2.45 8.39 -12.13
N PHE A 38 3.62 8.25 -12.74
CA PHE A 38 4.39 9.33 -13.37
C PHE A 38 4.54 8.99 -14.84
N HIS A 39 4.32 9.96 -15.71
CA HIS A 39 4.44 9.75 -17.14
C HIS A 39 5.00 10.98 -17.83
N ARG A 40 5.91 10.76 -18.78
CA ARG A 40 6.47 11.78 -19.67
C ARG A 40 6.85 11.11 -20.98
N ASP A 41 6.25 11.54 -22.08
CA ASP A 41 6.54 11.04 -23.43
C ASP A 41 6.43 9.49 -23.50
N ASP A 42 7.54 8.78 -23.73
CA ASP A 42 7.62 7.31 -23.76
C ASP A 42 8.00 6.69 -22.41
N TRP A 43 8.28 7.50 -21.40
CA TRP A 43 8.66 7.07 -20.06
C TRP A 43 7.45 7.01 -19.10
N SER A 44 7.35 5.92 -18.35
CA SER A 44 6.32 5.73 -17.33
C SER A 44 6.85 5.02 -16.10
N VAL A 45 6.42 5.48 -14.93
CA VAL A 45 6.68 4.81 -13.65
C VAL A 45 5.37 4.63 -12.91
N ALA A 46 5.12 3.44 -12.39
CA ALA A 46 4.04 3.20 -11.44
C ALA A 46 4.57 2.65 -10.13
N VAL A 47 4.18 3.29 -9.03
CA VAL A 47 4.46 2.85 -7.66
C VAL A 47 3.16 2.36 -7.06
N THR A 48 3.09 1.10 -6.70
CA THR A 48 1.94 0.51 -6.00
C THR A 48 2.37 0.06 -4.63
N SER A 49 1.76 0.62 -3.58
CA SER A 49 1.91 0.14 -2.22
C SER A 49 0.60 -0.44 -1.71
N ILE A 50 0.70 -1.56 -1.01
CA ILE A 50 -0.40 -2.18 -0.29
C ILE A 50 0.05 -2.30 1.16
N ALA A 51 -0.78 -1.83 2.09
CA ALA A 51 -0.64 -2.05 3.51
C ALA A 51 -1.90 -2.75 4.01
N GLU A 52 -1.71 -3.80 4.80
CA GLU A 52 -2.78 -4.56 5.43
C GLU A 52 -2.52 -4.65 6.93
N LEU A 53 -3.57 -4.49 7.72
CA LEU A 53 -3.57 -4.71 9.15
C LEU A 53 -4.70 -5.69 9.50
N ARG A 54 -4.31 -6.80 10.12
CA ARG A 54 -5.19 -7.77 10.76
C ARG A 54 -4.81 -7.92 12.22
N SER A 55 -5.65 -8.61 12.98
CA SER A 55 -5.32 -8.99 14.35
C SER A 55 -5.79 -10.39 14.69
N THR A 56 -5.12 -10.97 15.69
CA THR A 56 -5.52 -12.19 16.38
C THR A 56 -5.71 -11.84 17.86
N PRO A 57 -6.19 -12.76 18.71
CA PRO A 57 -6.31 -12.49 20.14
C PRO A 57 -5.02 -11.98 20.80
N THR A 58 -3.84 -12.38 20.29
CA THR A 58 -2.54 -12.08 20.90
C THR A 58 -1.65 -11.15 20.08
N MET A 59 -1.89 -11.00 18.77
CA MET A 59 -0.98 -10.29 17.86
C MET A 59 -1.70 -9.28 16.96
N PHE A 60 -1.03 -8.18 16.63
CA PHE A 60 -1.29 -7.40 15.42
C PHE A 60 -0.39 -7.89 14.30
N LEU A 61 -0.95 -7.98 13.09
CA LEU A 61 -0.30 -8.57 11.92
C LEU A 61 -0.21 -7.53 10.78
N PRO A 62 0.60 -6.46 10.91
CA PRO A 62 0.87 -5.57 9.79
C PRO A 62 1.64 -6.31 8.69
N ARG A 63 1.17 -6.13 7.46
CA ARG A 63 1.81 -6.62 6.24
C ARG A 63 1.84 -5.48 5.24
N SER A 64 2.93 -5.33 4.50
CA SER A 64 2.98 -4.37 3.41
C SER A 64 3.81 -4.86 2.25
N ARG A 65 3.48 -4.37 1.06
CA ARG A 65 4.20 -4.61 -0.20
C ARG A 65 4.32 -3.28 -0.93
N LEU A 66 5.50 -3.02 -1.47
CA LEU A 66 5.79 -1.93 -2.39
C LEU A 66 6.29 -2.55 -3.69
N GLU A 67 5.73 -2.12 -4.80
CA GLU A 67 6.13 -2.51 -6.14
C GLU A 67 6.33 -1.25 -6.98
N VAL A 68 7.46 -1.18 -7.67
CA VAL A 68 7.78 -0.11 -8.60
C VAL A 68 7.99 -0.74 -9.97
N THR A 69 7.31 -0.18 -10.96
CA THR A 69 7.48 -0.55 -12.37
C THR A 69 7.96 0.67 -13.15
N GLU A 70 8.86 0.45 -14.09
CA GLU A 70 9.32 1.42 -15.07
C GLU A 70 9.07 0.85 -16.47
N ASN A 71 8.31 1.57 -17.29
CA ASN A 71 7.92 1.14 -18.64
C ASN A 71 7.27 -0.26 -18.71
N GLY A 72 6.60 -0.66 -17.63
CA GLY A 72 5.96 -1.97 -17.49
C GLY A 72 6.83 -3.03 -16.81
N ASP A 73 8.14 -2.82 -16.73
CA ASP A 73 9.07 -3.76 -16.10
C ASP A 73 9.19 -3.49 -14.60
N THR A 74 9.13 -4.54 -13.79
CA THR A 74 9.31 -4.42 -12.34
C THR A 74 10.78 -4.15 -12.01
N VAL A 75 11.06 -2.97 -11.45
CA VAL A 75 12.41 -2.55 -11.04
C VAL A 75 12.65 -2.70 -9.55
N LEU A 76 11.58 -2.73 -8.74
CA LEU A 76 11.68 -2.96 -7.30
C LEU A 76 10.44 -3.66 -6.76
N VAL A 77 10.67 -4.67 -5.92
CA VAL A 77 9.65 -5.24 -5.04
C VAL A 77 10.22 -5.29 -3.64
N ARG A 78 9.46 -4.80 -2.66
CA ARG A 78 9.79 -4.94 -1.25
C ARG A 78 8.56 -5.32 -0.45
N THR A 79 8.75 -6.26 0.47
CA THR A 79 7.70 -6.70 1.38
C THR A 79 8.17 -6.51 2.82
N TRP A 80 7.26 -6.11 3.69
CA TRP A 80 7.49 -6.07 5.12
C TRP A 80 6.39 -6.85 5.84
N SER A 81 6.81 -7.61 6.84
CA SER A 81 5.91 -8.35 7.71
C SER A 81 6.47 -8.31 9.12
N SER A 82 5.64 -7.85 10.06
CA SER A 82 5.98 -7.86 11.47
C SER A 82 4.83 -8.43 12.26
N ASP A 83 5.14 -9.17 13.31
CA ASP A 83 4.14 -9.67 14.25
C ASP A 83 4.35 -8.95 15.56
N ILE A 84 3.36 -8.16 15.96
CA ILE A 84 3.46 -7.28 17.11
C ILE A 84 2.57 -7.83 18.22
N PRO A 85 3.12 -8.26 19.37
CA PRO A 85 2.32 -8.67 20.52
C PRO A 85 1.38 -7.55 20.97
N ARG A 86 0.18 -7.91 21.43
CA ARG A 86 -0.78 -6.94 22.00
C ARG A 86 -0.38 -6.42 23.37
N THR A 87 0.43 -7.19 24.09
CA THR A 87 0.94 -6.83 25.40
C THR A 87 2.32 -6.21 25.26
N CYS A 88 2.52 -5.05 25.87
CA CYS A 88 3.86 -4.54 26.14
C CYS A 88 4.39 -5.26 27.37
N SER A 89 5.49 -6.00 27.22
CA SER A 89 6.30 -6.47 28.35
C SER A 89 7.23 -5.36 28.82
#